data_AF-A0A2T0TRZ7-F1
#
_entry.id   AF-A0A2T0TRZ7-F1
#
_cell.length_a   1.000
_cell.length_b   1.000
_cell.length_c   1.000
_cell.angle_alpha   90.00
_cell.angle_beta   90.00
_cell.angle_gamma   90.00
#
_symmetry.space_group_name_H-M   'P 1'
#
loop_
_entity.id
_entity.type
_entity.pdbx_description
1 polymer ?
#
loop_
_entity_poly.entity_id
_entity_poly.type
_entity_poly.pdbx_seq_one_letter_code
_entity_poly.pdbx_strand_id
1 'polypeptide(L)' 'MSKAALDVLTVKLAADLRRRGVLVDAVCPGWVATDMGGAGGRPVAEGAASVLFAVDVPDDGPSGGFFRDGRPVPW' A
#
# COMPACT_ATOMS: atom_id res chain seq x y z
N MET A 1 -3.71 -14.78 -5.78
CA MET A 1 -3.30 -15.47 -4.55
C MET A 1 -2.08 -14.84 -3.88
N SER A 2 -0.96 -14.62 -4.57
CA SER A 2 0.24 -14.02 -3.94
C SER A 2 0.00 -12.68 -3.26
N LYS A 3 -0.79 -11.78 -3.90
CA LYS A 3 -1.15 -10.48 -3.31
C LYS A 3 -2.05 -10.62 -2.08
N ALA A 4 -3.05 -11.49 -2.10
CA ALA A 4 -3.86 -11.80 -0.91
C ALA A 4 -3.01 -12.35 0.27
N ALA A 5 -1.98 -13.15 -0.02
CA ALA A 5 -1.05 -13.62 1.03
C ALA A 5 -0.20 -12.47 1.60
N LEU A 6 0.26 -11.54 0.74
CA LEU A 6 0.97 -10.32 1.17
C LEU A 6 0.07 -9.41 2.01
N ASP A 7 -1.21 -9.30 1.66
CA ASP A 7 -2.21 -8.52 2.38
C ASP A 7 -2.39 -9.06 3.81
N VAL A 8 -2.51 -10.39 3.96
CA VAL A 8 -2.53 -11.04 5.30
C VAL A 8 -1.22 -10.82 6.06
N LEU A 9 -0.08 -10.91 5.39
CA LEU A 9 1.24 -10.66 6.00
C LEU A 9 1.34 -9.21 6.52
N THR A 10 0.78 -8.24 5.80
CA THR A 10 0.72 -6.83 6.21
C THR A 10 0.01 -6.69 7.56
N VAL A 11 -1.18 -7.28 7.70
CA VAL A 11 -1.95 -7.27 8.96
C VAL A 11 -1.17 -7.92 10.12
N LYS A 12 -0.46 -9.02 9.85
CA LYS A 12 0.35 -9.69 10.88
C LYS A 12 1.54 -8.85 11.33
N LEU A 13 2.29 -8.29 10.39
CA LEU A 13 3.45 -7.44 10.69
C LEU A 13 3.04 -6.14 11.40
N ALA A 14 1.92 -5.53 11.00
CA ALA A 14 1.37 -4.36 11.69
C ALA A 14 1.10 -4.66 13.18
N ALA A 15 0.52 -5.82 13.50
CA ALA A 15 0.26 -6.23 14.88
C ALA A 15 1.56 -6.49 15.66
N ASP A 16 2.51 -7.22 15.07
CA ASP A 16 3.76 -7.62 15.74
C ASP A 16 4.68 -6.44 16.01
N LEU A 17 4.74 -5.48 15.09
CA LEU A 17 5.67 -4.35 15.16
C LEU A 17 5.09 -3.11 15.83
N ARG A 18 3.80 -3.09 16.17
CA ARG A 18 3.13 -1.94 16.81
C ARG A 18 3.86 -1.43 18.05
N ARG A 19 4.35 -2.33 18.92
CA ARG A 19 5.09 -1.95 20.15
C ARG A 19 6.45 -1.29 19.87
N ARG A 20 6.97 -1.43 18.65
CA ARG A 20 8.23 -0.83 18.20
C ARG A 20 8.00 0.49 17.46
N GLY A 21 6.76 0.96 17.34
CA GLY A 21 6.42 2.18 16.61
C GLY A 21 6.64 2.08 15.10
N VAL A 22 6.59 0.88 14.51
CA VAL A 22 6.70 0.70 13.06
C VAL A 22 5.30 0.52 12.47
N LEU A 23 4.96 1.38 11.51
CA LEU A 23 3.71 1.31 10.76
C LEU A 23 3.89 0.44 9.51
N VAL A 24 2.89 -0.37 9.19
CA VAL A 24 2.96 -1.33 8.08
C VAL A 24 1.62 -1.33 7.35
N ASP A 25 1.60 -0.85 6.10
CA ASP A 25 0.39 -0.80 5.27
C ASP A 25 0.64 -1.39 3.88
N ALA A 26 -0.43 -1.89 3.27
CA ALA A 26 -0.45 -2.32 1.88
C ALA A 26 -0.91 -1.14 1.00
N VAL A 27 -0.24 -0.93 -0.13
CA VAL A 27 -0.61 0.13 -1.07
C VAL A 27 -0.75 -0.41 -2.49
N CYS A 28 -1.86 -0.06 -3.13
CA CYS A 28 -2.10 -0.34 -4.53
C CYS A 28 -1.76 0.90 -5.36
N PRO A 29 -0.83 0.81 -6.33
CA PRO A 29 -0.53 1.93 -7.23
C PRO A 29 -1.58 2.13 -8.33
N GLY A 30 -2.64 1.31 -8.34
CA GLY A 30 -3.58 1.21 -9.45
C GLY A 30 -3.01 0.40 -10.63
N TRP A 31 -3.66 0.51 -11.79
CA TRP A 31 -3.13 -0.05 -13.03
C TRP A 31 -2.20 0.99 -13.67
N VAL A 32 -0.89 0.71 -13.66
CA VAL A 32 0.17 1.65 -14.09
C VAL A 32 0.79 1.19 -15.41
N ALA A 33 1.08 2.12 -16.31
CA ALA A 33 1.78 1.87 -17.57
C ALA A 33 3.27 1.57 -17.33
N THR A 34 3.55 0.33 -16.93
CA THR A 34 4.89 -0.27 -16.82
C THR A 34 4.95 -1.53 -17.68
N ASP A 35 6.12 -2.16 -17.80
CA ASP A 35 6.27 -3.44 -18.51
C ASP A 35 5.31 -4.53 -17.98
N MET A 36 5.05 -4.54 -16.67
CA MET A 36 4.09 -5.47 -16.03
C MET A 36 2.63 -5.09 -16.29
N GLY A 37 2.33 -3.79 -16.39
CA GLY A 37 0.95 -3.30 -16.56
C GLY A 37 0.52 -3.20 -18.03
N GLY A 38 1.46 -3.11 -18.97
CA GLY A 38 1.17 -2.93 -20.39
C GLY A 38 0.65 -1.53 -20.73
N ALA A 39 0.29 -1.35 -22.00
CA ALA A 39 -0.29 -0.09 -22.49
C ALA A 39 -1.71 0.12 -21.93
N GLY A 40 -2.05 1.38 -21.62
CA GLY A 40 -3.38 1.76 -21.13
C GLY A 40 -3.48 1.97 -19.62
N GLY A 41 -2.46 1.59 -18.86
CA GLY A 41 -2.33 1.98 -17.46
C GLY A 41 -2.07 3.50 -17.30
N ARG A 42 -2.27 4.00 -16.10
CA ARG A 42 -2.00 5.41 -15.76
C ARG A 42 -0.49 5.70 -15.72
N PRO A 43 -0.08 6.99 -15.78
CA PRO A 43 1.33 7.37 -15.69
C PRO A 43 2.04 6.84 -14.42
N VAL A 44 3.32 6.53 -14.55
CA VAL A 44 4.16 6.06 -13.42
C VAL A 44 4.15 7.05 -12.26
N ALA A 45 4.21 8.35 -12.56
CA ALA A 45 4.17 9.40 -11.54
C ALA A 45 2.89 9.35 -10.69
N GLU A 46 1.74 9.09 -11.31
CA GLU A 46 0.49 8.90 -10.57
C GLU A 46 0.59 7.64 -9.71
N GLY A 47 1.01 6.51 -10.28
CA GLY A 47 1.20 5.26 -9.52
C GLY A 47 2.10 5.42 -8.29
N ALA A 48 3.19 6.16 -8.43
CA ALA A 48 4.10 6.50 -7.34
C ALA A 48 3.43 7.39 -6.28
N ALA A 49 2.62 8.37 -6.68
CA ALA A 49 1.89 9.22 -5.75
C ALA A 49 0.94 8.42 -4.82
N SER A 50 0.35 7.32 -5.31
CA SER A 50 -0.42 6.41 -4.44
C SER A 50 0.47 5.79 -3.36
N VAL A 51 1.69 5.36 -3.72
CA VAL A 51 2.65 4.71 -2.80
C VAL A 51 3.21 5.69 -1.78
N LEU A 52 3.41 6.96 -2.15
CA LEU A 52 3.91 8.00 -1.24
C LEU A 52 3.01 8.19 0.00
N PHE A 53 1.72 7.84 -0.07
CA PHE A 53 0.86 7.81 1.11
C PHE A 53 1.47 7.06 2.30
N ALA A 54 2.09 5.89 2.08
CA ALA A 54 2.67 5.10 3.16
C ALA A 54 3.99 5.70 3.69
N VAL A 55 4.60 6.63 2.97
CA VAL A 55 5.81 7.35 3.39
C VAL A 55 5.46 8.59 4.20
N ASP A 56 4.38 9.28 3.81
CA ASP A 56 3.95 10.54 4.43
C ASP A 56 3.00 10.33 5.63
N VAL A 57 2.71 9.08 5.99
CA VAL A 57 1.81 8.77 7.10
C VAL A 57 2.43 9.24 8.42
N PRO A 58 1.69 9.98 9.28
CA PRO A 58 2.19 10.37 10.61
C PRO A 58 2.51 9.16 11.49
N ASP A 59 3.37 9.34 12.49
CA ASP A 59 3.75 8.28 13.45
C ASP A 59 2.55 7.66 14.21
N ASP A 60 1.47 8.42 14.37
CA ASP A 60 0.19 7.98 14.97
C ASP A 60 -0.87 7.60 13.92
N GLY A 61 -0.44 7.44 12.67
CA GLY A 61 -1.27 7.12 11.53
C GLY A 61 -1.75 5.66 11.49
N PRO A 62 -2.49 5.28 10.42
CA PRO A 62 -2.92 3.91 10.21
C PRO A 62 -1.76 2.92 10.16
N SER A 63 -2.07 1.68 10.50
CA SER A 63 -1.19 0.52 10.34
C SER A 63 -2.05 -0.74 10.20
N GLY A 64 -1.70 -1.59 9.24
CA GLY A 64 -2.42 -2.80 8.89
C GLY A 64 -3.59 -2.56 7.92
N GLY A 65 -3.60 -1.43 7.22
CA GLY A 65 -4.61 -1.08 6.23
C GLY A 65 -4.19 -1.39 4.79
N PHE A 66 -5.15 -1.22 3.87
CA PHE A 66 -4.95 -1.29 2.44
C PHE A 66 -5.42 0.01 1.78
N PHE A 67 -4.55 0.63 1.00
CA PHE A 67 -4.79 1.97 0.46
C PHE A 67 -4.57 2.06 -1.05
N ARG A 68 -5.30 2.96 -1.68
CA ARG A 68 -5.08 3.41 -3.05
C ARG A 68 -5.39 4.89 -3.13
N ASP A 69 -4.46 5.68 -3.66
CA ASP A 69 -4.61 7.12 -3.85
C ASP A 69 -4.99 7.85 -2.53
N GLY A 70 -4.34 7.45 -1.43
CA GLY A 70 -4.58 7.98 -0.09
C GLY A 70 -5.92 7.59 0.54
N ARG A 71 -6.67 6.67 -0.07
CA ARG A 71 -7.98 6.23 0.42
C ARG A 71 -7.94 4.75 0.83
N PRO A 72 -8.59 4.38 1.94
CA PRO A 72 -8.73 2.99 2.32
C PRO A 72 -9.59 2.26 1.28
N VAL A 73 -9.21 1.03 0.98
CA VAL A 73 -9.94 0.12 0.09
C VAL A 73 -10.25 -1.19 0.82
N PRO A 74 -11.36 -1.87 0.48
CA PRO A 74 -11.64 -3.19 1.04
C PRO A 74 -10.60 -4.21 0.56
N TRP A 75 -10.32 -5.19 1.42
CA TRP A 75 -9.53 -6.38 1.08
C TRP A 75 -10.28 -7.28 0.09
#